data_AF-A0A7V8XY54-F1
#
_entry.id   AF-A0A7V8XY54-F1
#
_cell.length_a   1.000
_cell.length_b   1.000
_cell.length_c   1.000
_cell.angle_alpha   90.00
_cell.angle_beta   90.00
_cell.angle_gamma   90.00
#
_symmetry.space_group_name_H-M   'P 1'
#
loop_
_entity.id
_entity.type
_entity.pdbx_description
1 polymer ?
#
loop_
_entity_poly.entity_id
_entity_poly.type
_entity_poly.pdbx_seq_one_letter_code
_entity_poly.pdbx_strand_id
1 'polypeptide(L)'
;MVGLVAAGLLLWEPLRFALEASMVFGSLSHRGAAASIELVAHGLIAALSAATGLALRNSAPDGRRLATLTIALCVMRGVQSLYWSALPSNTVPGDEPLIAGALTVAGVVAIVVVRRAG
;
A
#
# COMPACT_ATOMS: atom_id res chain seq x y z
N MET A 1 -18.19 -7.28 -3.53
CA MET A 1 -16.77 -7.05 -3.91
C MET A 1 -16.15 -5.81 -3.28
N VAL A 2 -16.83 -4.65 -3.22
CA VAL A 2 -16.29 -3.45 -2.53
C VAL A 2 -15.94 -3.71 -1.06
N GLY A 3 -16.73 -4.55 -0.35
CA GLY A 3 -16.39 -4.96 1.02
C GLY A 3 -15.03 -5.66 1.14
N LEU A 4 -14.59 -6.41 0.12
CA LEU A 4 -13.26 -7.02 0.10
C LEU A 4 -12.17 -5.98 -0.11
N VAL A 5 -12.39 -5.00 -1.01
CA VAL A 5 -11.46 -3.88 -1.22
C VAL A 5 -11.33 -3.05 0.06
N ALA A 6 -12.45 -2.78 0.74
CA ALA A 6 -12.46 -2.05 1.99
C ALA A 6 -11.73 -2.81 3.11
N ALA A 7 -11.96 -4.13 3.24
CA ALA A 7 -11.24 -4.97 4.20
C ALA A 7 -9.73 -5.05 3.89
N GLY A 8 -9.38 -5.17 2.60
CA GLY A 8 -7.98 -5.15 2.15
C GLY A 8 -7.29 -3.85 2.53
N LEU A 9 -7.86 -2.70 2.18
CA LEU A 9 -7.31 -1.39 2.55
C LEU A 9 -7.24 -1.19 4.07
N LEU A 10 -8.24 -1.68 4.81
CA LEU A 10 -8.32 -1.52 6.26
C LEU A 10 -7.32 -2.36 7.04
N LEU A 11 -7.00 -3.57 6.55
CA LEU A 11 -6.22 -4.56 7.31
C LEU A 11 -4.88 -4.87 6.66
N TRP A 12 -4.85 -5.06 5.34
CA TRP A 12 -3.68 -5.57 4.63
C TRP A 12 -2.55 -4.55 4.60
N GLU A 13 -2.83 -3.31 4.20
CA GLU A 13 -1.80 -2.27 4.09
C GLU A 13 -1.22 -1.86 5.45
N PRO A 14 -2.02 -1.65 6.51
CA PRO A 14 -1.49 -1.43 7.87
C PRO A 14 -0.67 -2.61 8.38
N LEU A 15 -1.11 -3.84 8.15
CA LEU A 15 -0.36 -5.03 8.58
C LEU A 15 0.98 -5.15 7.84
N ARG A 16 0.99 -4.91 6.53
CA ARG A 16 2.21 -4.91 5.72
C ARG A 16 3.21 -3.87 6.21
N PHE A 17 2.74 -2.66 6.51
CA PHE A 17 3.58 -1.63 7.11
C PHE A 17 4.09 -2.02 8.50
N ALA A 18 3.26 -2.60 9.35
CA ALA A 18 3.68 -3.05 10.68
C ALA A 18 4.81 -4.11 10.59
N LEU A 19 4.70 -5.04 9.64
CA LEU A 19 5.74 -6.03 9.37
C LEU A 19 7.03 -5.36 8.88
N GLU A 20 6.94 -4.47 7.90
CA GLU A 20 8.07 -3.69 7.39
C GLU A 20 8.76 -2.88 8.50
N ALA A 21 7.98 -2.14 9.29
CA ALA A 21 8.48 -1.38 10.42
C ALA A 21 9.17 -2.28 11.44
N SER A 22 8.58 -3.44 11.78
CA SER A 22 9.17 -4.37 12.76
C SER A 22 10.55 -4.90 12.33
N MET A 23 10.78 -5.08 11.02
CA MET A 23 12.07 -5.52 10.49
C MET A 23 13.13 -4.42 10.50
N VAL A 24 12.73 -3.15 10.48
CA VAL A 24 13.66 -2.03 10.26
C VAL A 24 13.89 -1.21 11.53
N PHE A 25 12.92 -1.14 12.45
CA PHE A 25 12.92 -0.22 13.60
C PHE A 25 14.22 -0.26 14.41
N GLY A 26 14.73 -1.45 14.72
CA GLY A 26 15.97 -1.62 15.49
C GLY A 26 17.25 -1.22 14.76
N SER A 27 17.20 -1.12 13.42
CA SER A 27 18.35 -0.77 12.57
C SER A 27 18.22 0.61 11.91
N LEU A 28 17.13 1.34 12.18
CA LEU A 28 16.78 2.55 11.46
C LEU A 28 17.85 3.64 11.57
N SER A 29 18.46 3.79 12.76
CA SER A 29 19.54 4.76 13.01
C SER A 29 20.78 4.55 12.12
N HIS A 30 21.02 3.31 11.66
CA HIS A 30 22.18 2.96 10.84
C HIS A 30 21.90 3.08 9.33
N ARG A 31 20.62 3.17 8.93
CA ARG A 31 20.20 3.24 7.53
C ARG A 31 20.12 4.67 6.96
N GLY A 32 20.25 5.66 7.84
CA GLY A 32 20.29 7.07 7.47
C GLY A 32 18.92 7.69 7.17
N ALA A 33 18.93 8.98 6.83
CA ALA A 33 17.72 9.78 6.70
C ALA A 33 16.77 9.30 5.59
N ALA A 34 17.31 8.76 4.49
CA ALA A 34 16.51 8.27 3.38
C ALA A 34 15.55 7.14 3.80
N ALA A 35 16.05 6.15 4.56
CA ALA A 35 15.22 5.06 5.06
C ALA A 35 14.15 5.54 6.05
N SER A 36 14.46 6.52 6.89
CA SER A 36 13.47 7.13 7.79
C SER A 36 12.36 7.86 7.04
N ILE A 37 12.70 8.64 6.02
CA ILE A 37 11.72 9.34 5.18
C ILE A 37 10.83 8.34 4.44
N GLU A 38 11.42 7.30 3.87
CA GLU A 38 10.68 6.23 3.18
C GLU A 38 9.72 5.50 4.13
N LEU A 39 10.19 5.14 5.33
CA LEU A 39 9.35 4.48 6.34
C LEU A 39 8.17 5.37 6.78
N VAL A 40 8.41 6.67 6.97
CA VAL A 40 7.33 7.62 7.27
C VAL A 40 6.32 7.69 6.11
N ALA A 41 6.79 7.76 4.87
CA ALA A 41 5.93 7.76 3.70
C ALA A 41 5.07 6.48 3.61
N HIS A 42 5.67 5.31 3.87
CA HIS A 42 4.95 4.03 3.92
C HIS A 42 3.90 4.02 5.03
N GLY A 43 4.22 4.58 6.21
CA GLY A 43 3.29 4.72 7.32
C GLY A 43 2.11 5.64 7.00
N LEU A 44 2.35 6.75 6.29
CA LEU A 44 1.27 7.64 5.83
C LEU A 44 0.34 6.96 4.83
N ILE A 45 0.88 6.18 3.89
CA ILE A 45 0.10 5.40 2.92
C ILE A 45 -0.73 4.32 3.64
N ALA A 46 -0.15 3.66 4.64
CA ALA A 46 -0.86 2.68 5.47
C ALA A 46 -2.01 3.31 6.27
N ALA A 47 -1.78 4.46 6.90
CA ALA A 47 -2.80 5.21 7.62
C ALA A 47 -3.93 5.68 6.69
N LEU A 48 -3.57 6.20 5.50
CA LEU A 48 -4.53 6.58 4.46
C LEU A 48 -5.36 5.36 4.00
N SER A 49 -4.74 4.20 3.85
CA SER A 49 -5.42 2.94 3.50
C SER A 49 -6.44 2.54 4.56
N ALA A 50 -6.06 2.59 5.84
CA ALA A 50 -6.98 2.33 6.94
C ALA A 50 -8.18 3.30 6.93
N ALA A 51 -7.92 4.60 6.82
CA ALA A 51 -8.95 5.63 6.77
C ALA A 51 -9.90 5.43 5.57
N THR A 52 -9.35 5.07 4.41
CA THR A 52 -10.10 4.80 3.19
C THR A 52 -10.96 3.54 3.32
N GLY A 53 -10.41 2.47 3.91
CA GLY A 53 -11.16 1.25 4.20
C GLY A 53 -12.37 1.53 5.11
N LEU A 54 -12.19 2.35 6.15
CA LEU A 54 -13.29 2.81 7.00
C LEU A 54 -14.30 3.66 6.22
N ALA A 55 -13.84 4.61 5.40
CA ALA A 55 -14.70 5.47 4.59
C ALA A 55 -15.58 4.65 3.62
N LEU A 56 -14.99 3.62 2.99
CA LEU A 56 -15.74 2.69 2.13
C LEU A 56 -16.76 1.86 2.91
N ARG A 57 -16.42 1.37 4.11
CA ARG A 57 -17.36 0.61 4.96
C ARG A 57 -18.54 1.46 5.42
N ASN A 58 -18.28 2.74 5.73
CA ASN A 58 -19.29 3.69 6.16
C ASN A 58 -20.07 4.33 5.00
N SER A 59 -19.84 3.88 3.75
CA SER A 59 -20.48 4.42 2.55
C SER A 59 -20.35 5.95 2.41
N ALA A 60 -19.19 6.50 2.81
CA ALA A 60 -18.92 7.93 2.71
C ALA A 60 -19.01 8.41 1.25
N PRO A 61 -19.55 9.63 1.00
CA PRO A 61 -19.83 10.12 -0.36
C PRO A 61 -18.57 10.17 -1.25
N ASP A 62 -17.43 10.56 -0.68
CA ASP A 62 -16.14 10.60 -1.40
C ASP A 62 -15.28 9.35 -1.22
N GLY A 63 -15.78 8.33 -0.51
CA GLY A 63 -15.01 7.11 -0.19
C GLY A 63 -14.46 6.40 -1.43
N ARG A 64 -15.19 6.45 -2.56
CA ARG A 64 -14.77 5.84 -3.83
C ARG A 64 -13.64 6.59 -4.53
N ARG A 65 -13.67 7.92 -4.49
CA ARG A 65 -12.60 8.78 -5.04
C ARG A 65 -11.33 8.59 -4.22
N LEU A 66 -11.47 8.63 -2.89
CA LEU A 66 -10.38 8.38 -1.97
C LEU A 66 -9.77 6.98 -2.16
N ALA A 67 -10.62 5.96 -2.35
CA ALA A 67 -10.16 4.60 -2.62
C ALA A 67 -9.39 4.46 -3.92
N THR A 68 -9.82 5.13 -4.99
CA THR A 68 -9.09 5.12 -6.26
C THR A 68 -7.67 5.69 -6.10
N LEU A 69 -7.55 6.83 -5.43
CA LEU A 69 -6.26 7.48 -5.17
C LEU A 69 -5.38 6.62 -4.26
N THR A 70 -5.96 6.07 -3.20
CA THR A 70 -5.24 5.27 -2.21
C THR A 70 -4.71 3.97 -2.81
N ILE A 71 -5.51 3.29 -3.63
CA ILE A 71 -5.05 2.09 -4.36
C ILE A 71 -3.89 2.44 -5.30
N ALA A 72 -3.98 3.55 -6.04
CA ALA A 72 -2.89 3.99 -6.90
C ALA A 72 -1.59 4.27 -6.10
N LEU A 73 -1.70 4.93 -4.94
CA LEU A 73 -0.57 5.15 -4.04
C LEU A 73 0.02 3.84 -3.51
N CYS A 74 -0.81 2.85 -3.16
CA CYS A 74 -0.34 1.53 -2.71
C CYS A 74 0.42 0.78 -3.82
N VAL A 75 -0.08 0.84 -5.06
CA VAL A 75 0.62 0.26 -6.22
C VAL A 75 1.96 0.96 -6.45
N MET A 76 1.98 2.30 -6.47
CA MET A 76 3.21 3.06 -6.65
C MET A 76 4.24 2.77 -5.56
N ARG A 77 3.82 2.72 -4.27
CA ARG A 77 4.68 2.29 -3.17
C ARG A 77 5.20 0.88 -3.38
N GLY A 78 4.33 -0.04 -3.78
CA GLY A 78 4.70 -1.44 -4.05
C GLY A 78 5.78 -1.55 -5.13
N VAL A 79 5.62 -0.82 -6.24
CA VAL A 79 6.60 -0.75 -7.33
C VAL A 79 7.89 -0.08 -6.87
N GLN A 80 7.80 1.03 -6.14
CA GLN A 80 8.98 1.72 -5.63
C GLN A 80 9.79 0.85 -4.66
N SER A 81 9.11 0.10 -3.80
CA SER A 81 9.72 -0.84 -2.86
C SER A 81 10.49 -1.97 -3.56
N LEU A 82 10.10 -2.33 -4.80
CA LEU A 82 10.79 -3.36 -5.59
C LEU A 82 12.09 -2.85 -6.23
N TYR A 83 12.13 -1.60 -6.68
CA TYR A 83 13.22 -1.11 -7.54
C TYR A 83 14.13 -0.06 -6.91
N TRP A 84 13.63 0.74 -5.95
CA TRP A 84 14.31 1.94 -5.46
C TRP A 84 14.21 2.11 -3.94
N SER A 85 14.02 1.02 -3.20
CA SER A 85 13.88 1.09 -1.75
C SER A 85 15.22 1.21 -1.04
N ALA A 86 15.29 2.08 -0.03
CA ALA A 86 16.34 2.06 0.99
C ALA A 86 16.01 1.08 2.14
N LEU A 87 14.79 0.52 2.14
CA LEU A 87 14.34 -0.50 3.08
C LEU A 87 14.64 -1.91 2.53
N PRO A 88 14.82 -2.91 3.41
CA PRO A 88 15.13 -4.26 2.97
C PRO A 88 13.91 -4.87 2.27
N SER A 89 14.16 -5.54 1.14
CA SER A 89 13.15 -6.28 0.38
C SER A 89 13.49 -7.77 0.40
N ASN A 90 12.49 -8.60 0.68
CA ASN A 90 12.59 -10.07 0.61
C ASN A 90 12.21 -10.61 -0.77
N THR A 91 12.36 -9.80 -1.81
CA THR A 91 12.03 -10.19 -3.19
C THR A 91 13.19 -10.98 -3.79
N VAL A 92 12.89 -12.11 -4.42
CA VAL A 92 13.88 -12.89 -5.16
C VAL A 92 14.39 -12.05 -6.34
N PRO A 93 15.70 -11.91 -6.55
CA PRO A 93 16.23 -11.18 -7.68
C PRO A 93 15.71 -11.73 -9.00
N GLY A 94 15.16 -10.87 -9.86
CA GLY A 94 14.55 -11.23 -11.15
C GLY A 94 13.02 -11.37 -11.11
N ASP A 95 12.40 -11.48 -9.94
CA ASP A 95 10.94 -11.57 -9.79
C ASP A 95 10.26 -10.19 -9.71
N GLU A 96 11.03 -9.09 -9.61
CA GLU A 96 10.51 -7.72 -9.51
C GLU A 96 9.49 -7.38 -10.61
N PRO A 97 9.75 -7.63 -11.91
CA PRO A 97 8.78 -7.28 -12.96
C PRO A 97 7.49 -8.11 -12.87
N LEU A 98 7.57 -9.37 -12.43
CA LEU A 98 6.42 -10.23 -12.25
C LEU A 98 5.54 -9.71 -11.11
N ILE A 99 6.15 -9.38 -9.97
CA ILE A 99 5.45 -8.87 -8.79
C ILE A 99 4.87 -7.48 -9.07
N ALA A 100 5.63 -6.60 -9.72
CA ALA A 100 5.16 -5.28 -10.15
C ALA A 100 3.96 -5.39 -11.09
N GLY A 101 4.00 -6.33 -12.05
CA GLY A 101 2.89 -6.63 -12.95
C GLY A 101 1.65 -7.10 -12.18
N ALA A 102 1.81 -8.06 -11.26
CA ALA A 102 0.72 -8.58 -10.45
C ALA A 102 0.08 -7.50 -9.56
N LEU A 103 0.90 -6.67 -8.90
CA LEU A 103 0.44 -5.54 -8.09
C LEU A 103 -0.35 -4.53 -8.93
N THR A 104 0.16 -4.21 -10.12
CA THR A 104 -0.50 -3.26 -11.04
C THR A 104 -1.84 -3.80 -11.50
N VAL A 105 -1.92 -5.06 -11.92
CA VAL A 105 -3.16 -5.71 -12.34
C VAL A 105 -4.16 -5.74 -11.19
N ALA A 106 -3.75 -6.17 -10.00
CA ALA A 106 -4.61 -6.19 -8.82
C ALA A 106 -5.15 -4.80 -8.47
N GLY A 107 -4.30 -3.77 -8.52
CA GLY A 107 -4.70 -2.38 -8.29
C GLY A 107 -5.70 -1.87 -9.32
N VAL A 108 -5.48 -2.13 -10.62
CA VAL A 108 -6.42 -1.78 -11.69
C VAL A 108 -7.77 -2.46 -11.49
N VAL A 109 -7.77 -3.76 -11.18
CA VAL A 109 -9.01 -4.51 -10.90
C VAL A 109 -9.75 -3.91 -9.70
N ALA A 110 -9.03 -3.59 -8.61
CA ALA A 110 -9.63 -2.99 -7.42
C ALA A 110 -10.24 -1.60 -7.72
N ILE A 111 -9.57 -0.78 -8.53
CA ILE A 111 -10.09 0.52 -8.98
C ILE A 111 -11.37 0.32 -9.81
N VAL A 112 -11.39 -0.63 -10.75
CA VAL A 112 -12.57 -0.92 -11.57
C VAL A 112 -13.74 -1.39 -10.69
N VAL A 113 -13.49 -2.26 -9.70
CA VAL A 113 -14.52 -2.73 -8.76
C VAL A 113 -15.12 -1.58 -7.96
N VAL A 114 -14.29 -0.67 -7.44
CA VAL A 114 -14.76 0.49 -6.65
C VAL A 114 -15.56 1.45 -7.52
N ARG A 115 -15.16 1.66 -8.78
CA ARG A 115 -15.85 2.56 -9.72
C ARG A 115 -17.20 2.01 -10.20
N ARG A 116 -17.31 0.69 -10.41
CA ARG A 116 -18.53 0.04 -10.92
C ARG A 116 -19.60 -0.25 -9.87
N ALA A 117 -19.30 -0.09 -8.60
CA ALA A 117 -20.24 -0.35 -7.52
C ALA A 117 -21.20 0.81 -7.21
N GLY A 118 -21.27 1.80 -8.12
CA GLY A 118 -22.17 2.96 -8.07
C GLY A 118 -23.18 2.91 -9.19
#